data_AF-A0A835LEW3-F1
#
_entry.id   AF-A0A835LEW3-F1
#
_cell.length_a   1.000
_cell.length_b   1.000
_cell.length_c   1.000
_cell.angle_alpha   90.00
_cell.angle_beta   90.00
_cell.angle_gamma   90.00
#
_symmetry.space_group_name_H-M   'P 1'
#
loop_
_entity.id
_entity.type
_entity.pdbx_description
1 polymer ?
#
loop_
_entity_poly.entity_id
_entity_poly.type
_entity_poly.pdbx_seq_one_letter_code
_entity_poly.pdbx_strand_id
1 'polypeptide(L)'
;MFKVGFRPDQYLQTKLIILYAKDGDLDTAHILFDTIPERSLVSWNAMISGYVQKGLKEMGLDFYNKMRRSGFMPDQFTFSSVFRACATLAAIEKGKQAHAVMIKSDIKDNVVVNSALMDMYFKCSSPCDGYRVFDKSSERNAVTWTSLISGYGHNGRVDEVIEFFNRMIKEGFKPDYVTFLAVLSACGHGGFVSEGKRYFCSMIKDYGIKPRLKHYATMVDMLGRAGRLDEAFEFVENSPCEKHSVVWGALLGACQIHGRLDLANVAAKKFFELAPENAGKYVVLSNTYAAYGLWKNVDKVREVMRESGVKKEPSCSWIEIRREVHTFLVGDKSDTQSEQIYEMIKELTCILKDVGYVPDIVF
;
A
#
# COMPACT_ATOMS: atom_id res chain seq x y z
N MET A 1 15.57 7.30 -33.21
CA MET A 1 14.59 6.85 -34.22
C MET A 1 13.99 7.98 -35.05
N PHE A 2 13.49 9.08 -34.46
CA PHE A 2 12.94 10.21 -35.24
C PHE A 2 13.97 11.04 -36.05
N LYS A 3 15.26 10.93 -35.75
CA LYS A 3 16.33 11.63 -36.50
C LYS A 3 16.75 10.97 -37.83
N VAL A 4 16.23 9.79 -38.18
CA VAL A 4 16.73 8.98 -39.33
C VAL A 4 15.65 8.74 -40.40
N GLY A 5 14.50 9.42 -40.36
CA GLY A 5 13.45 9.29 -41.38
C GLY A 5 12.72 7.93 -41.41
N PHE A 6 13.02 7.03 -40.48
CA PHE A 6 12.33 5.74 -40.35
C PHE A 6 10.94 5.95 -39.75
N ARG A 7 9.89 5.59 -40.50
CA ARG A 7 8.52 5.51 -39.99
C ARG A 7 8.24 4.06 -39.57
N PRO A 8 8.28 3.75 -38.26
CA PRO A 8 7.93 2.41 -37.78
C PRO A 8 6.49 2.08 -38.18
N ASP A 9 6.26 0.83 -38.58
CA ASP A 9 4.90 0.32 -38.80
C ASP A 9 4.09 0.31 -37.50
N GLN A 10 2.77 0.17 -37.61
CA GLN A 10 1.84 0.23 -36.47
C GLN A 10 2.17 -0.81 -35.38
N TYR A 11 2.70 -1.97 -35.77
CA TYR A 11 3.10 -3.03 -34.87
C TYR A 11 4.32 -2.63 -34.04
N LEU A 12 5.35 -2.10 -34.69
CA LEU A 12 6.55 -1.61 -34.05
C LEU A 12 6.24 -0.39 -33.17
N GLN A 13 5.37 0.53 -33.62
CA GLN A 13 4.89 1.64 -32.79
C GLN A 13 4.20 1.14 -31.51
N THR A 14 3.30 0.16 -31.63
CA THR A 14 2.61 -0.43 -30.47
C THR A 14 3.60 -1.10 -29.50
N LYS A 15 4.61 -1.79 -30.01
CA LYS A 15 5.68 -2.38 -29.18
C LYS A 15 6.51 -1.32 -28.45
N LEU A 16 6.85 -0.23 -29.13
CA LEU A 16 7.59 0.87 -28.53
C LEU A 16 6.78 1.54 -27.42
N ILE A 17 5.47 1.73 -27.62
CA ILE A 17 4.59 2.25 -26.55
C ILE A 17 4.61 1.33 -25.33
N ILE A 18 4.47 0.02 -25.52
CA ILE A 18 4.53 -0.95 -24.41
C ILE A 18 5.89 -0.86 -23.68
N LEU A 19 6.99 -0.72 -24.42
CA LEU A 19 8.33 -0.60 -23.87
C LEU A 19 8.45 0.68 -23.01
N TYR A 20 8.16 1.84 -23.59
CA TYR A 20 8.30 3.13 -22.89
C TYR A 20 7.33 3.25 -21.71
N ALA A 21 6.09 2.78 -21.85
CA ALA A 21 5.11 2.77 -20.76
C ALA A 21 5.54 1.90 -19.58
N LYS A 22 6.18 0.75 -19.85
CA LYS A 22 6.75 -0.11 -18.80
C LYS A 22 7.97 0.52 -18.12
N ASP A 23 8.83 1.17 -18.90
CA ASP A 23 10.02 1.84 -18.38
C ASP A 23 9.65 3.07 -17.52
N GLY A 24 8.55 3.73 -17.87
CA GLY A 24 8.00 4.87 -17.13
C GLY A 24 8.17 6.20 -17.85
N ASP A 25 8.79 6.20 -19.03
CA ASP A 25 8.78 7.33 -19.95
C ASP A 25 7.41 7.42 -20.64
N LEU A 26 6.42 7.89 -19.86
CA LEU A 26 5.04 8.02 -20.30
C LEU A 26 4.87 9.15 -21.33
N ASP A 27 5.76 10.13 -21.34
CA ASP A 27 5.73 11.23 -22.31
C ASP A 27 6.08 10.72 -23.71
N THR A 28 7.18 9.97 -23.86
CA THR A 28 7.52 9.34 -25.13
C THR A 28 6.45 8.34 -25.56
N ALA A 29 5.90 7.56 -24.62
CA ALA A 29 4.81 6.64 -24.91
C ALA A 29 3.55 7.37 -25.43
N HIS A 30 3.19 8.51 -24.84
CA HIS A 30 2.05 9.32 -25.27
C HIS A 30 2.28 9.95 -26.65
N ILE A 31 3.49 10.48 -26.91
CA ILE A 31 3.86 11.02 -28.23
C ILE A 31 3.70 9.92 -29.29
N LEU A 32 4.26 8.73 -29.04
CA LEU A 32 4.14 7.60 -29.96
C LEU A 32 2.68 7.19 -30.16
N PHE A 33 1.89 7.15 -29.09
CA PHE A 33 0.47 6.84 -29.15
C PHE A 33 -0.33 7.83 -30.02
N ASP A 34 0.02 9.11 -29.99
CA ASP A 34 -0.62 10.13 -30.81
C ASP A 34 -0.20 10.11 -32.27
N THR A 35 0.98 9.58 -32.57
CA THR A 35 1.45 9.41 -33.95
C THR A 35 0.86 8.19 -34.67
N ILE A 36 0.18 7.27 -33.95
CA ILE A 36 -0.45 6.10 -34.57
C ILE A 36 -1.73 6.53 -35.31
N PRO A 37 -1.83 6.31 -36.64
CA PRO A 37 -3.03 6.65 -37.41
C PRO A 37 -4.28 5.87 -36.97
N GLU A 38 -4.13 4.56 -36.76
CA GLU A 38 -5.18 3.66 -36.29
C GLU A 38 -4.79 3.01 -34.97
N ARG A 39 -5.38 3.47 -33.87
CA ARG A 39 -5.07 2.93 -32.54
C ARG A 39 -5.70 1.54 -32.41
N SER A 40 -4.99 0.63 -31.73
CA SER A 40 -5.49 -0.71 -31.44
C SER A 40 -5.89 -0.82 -29.98
N LEU A 41 -6.68 -1.84 -29.64
CA LEU A 41 -7.00 -2.19 -28.25
C LEU A 41 -5.71 -2.39 -27.41
N VAL A 42 -4.66 -2.95 -28.02
CA VAL A 42 -3.37 -3.17 -27.37
C VAL A 42 -2.67 -1.87 -27.05
N SER A 43 -2.68 -0.87 -27.94
CA SER A 43 -2.04 0.43 -27.67
C SER A 43 -2.79 1.20 -26.58
N TRP A 44 -4.12 1.15 -26.55
CA TRP A 44 -4.92 1.71 -25.44
C TRP A 44 -4.60 1.03 -24.10
N ASN A 45 -4.58 -0.30 -24.07
CA ASN A 45 -4.25 -1.07 -22.87
C ASN A 45 -2.83 -0.78 -22.37
N ALA A 46 -1.87 -0.57 -23.28
CA ALA A 46 -0.51 -0.18 -22.92
C ALA A 46 -0.47 1.18 -22.20
N MET A 47 -1.18 2.19 -22.72
CA MET A 47 -1.25 3.50 -22.07
C MET A 47 -1.98 3.44 -20.72
N ILE A 48 -3.15 2.81 -20.67
CA ILE A 48 -3.94 2.68 -19.42
C ILE A 48 -3.12 1.97 -18.34
N SER A 49 -2.55 0.80 -18.68
CA SER A 49 -1.77 0.03 -17.70
C SER A 49 -0.48 0.73 -17.29
N GLY A 50 0.20 1.42 -18.22
CA GLY A 50 1.39 2.22 -17.94
C GLY A 50 1.13 3.32 -16.92
N TYR A 51 0.10 4.16 -17.16
CA TYR A 51 -0.30 5.21 -16.22
C TYR A 51 -0.64 4.66 -14.84
N VAL A 52 -1.44 3.59 -14.78
CA VAL A 52 -1.85 2.99 -13.50
C VAL A 52 -0.65 2.42 -12.73
N GLN A 53 0.28 1.74 -13.42
CA GLN A 53 1.47 1.14 -12.80
C GLN A 53 2.46 2.19 -12.29
N LYS A 54 2.59 3.33 -12.97
CA LYS A 54 3.51 4.42 -12.60
C LYS A 54 2.93 5.42 -11.60
N GLY A 55 1.73 5.15 -11.10
CA GLY A 55 1.17 5.92 -10.02
C GLY A 55 0.15 6.99 -10.43
N LEU A 56 -0.03 7.22 -11.73
CA LEU A 56 -0.92 8.23 -12.32
C LEU A 56 -2.31 7.63 -12.65
N LYS A 57 -3.01 7.18 -11.60
CA LYS A 57 -4.23 6.35 -11.75
C LYS A 57 -5.37 7.13 -12.39
N GLU A 58 -5.48 8.43 -12.11
CA GLU A 58 -6.48 9.31 -12.71
C GLU A 58 -6.32 9.42 -14.22
N MET A 59 -5.08 9.64 -14.68
CA MET A 59 -4.75 9.67 -16.12
C MET A 59 -5.06 8.34 -16.80
N GLY A 60 -4.83 7.21 -16.12
CA GLY A 60 -5.22 5.89 -16.59
C GLY A 60 -6.74 5.75 -16.79
N LEU A 61 -7.54 6.27 -15.86
CA LEU A 61 -9.01 6.29 -15.97
C LEU A 61 -9.51 7.26 -17.05
N ASP A 62 -8.84 8.39 -17.23
CA ASP A 62 -9.13 9.31 -18.33
C ASP A 62 -8.85 8.68 -19.69
N PHE A 63 -7.76 7.93 -19.82
CA PHE A 63 -7.47 7.13 -21.02
C PHE A 63 -8.52 6.04 -21.26
N TYR A 64 -8.99 5.36 -20.22
CA TYR A 64 -10.11 4.42 -20.33
C TYR A 64 -11.40 5.10 -20.84
N ASN A 65 -11.71 6.30 -20.35
CA ASN A 65 -12.86 7.05 -20.82
C ASN A 65 -12.70 7.51 -22.27
N LYS A 66 -11.49 7.96 -22.66
CA LYS A 66 -11.16 8.31 -24.06
C LYS A 66 -11.30 7.10 -24.97
N MET A 67 -10.75 5.96 -24.61
CA MET A 67 -10.86 4.69 -25.33
C MET A 67 -12.33 4.35 -25.65
N ARG A 68 -13.21 4.43 -24.64
CA ARG A 68 -14.65 4.16 -24.81
C ARG A 68 -15.35 5.19 -25.69
N ARG A 69 -15.02 6.48 -25.55
CA ARG A 69 -15.57 7.54 -26.42
C ARG A 69 -15.12 7.39 -27.87
N SER A 70 -13.94 6.82 -28.09
CA SER A 70 -13.43 6.47 -29.43
C SER A 70 -14.02 5.16 -29.99
N GLY A 71 -15.03 4.58 -29.33
CA GLY A 71 -15.76 3.40 -29.81
C GLY A 71 -15.10 2.04 -29.52
N PHE A 72 -13.98 2.00 -28.78
CA PHE A 72 -13.33 0.74 -28.45
C PHE A 72 -14.02 0.06 -27.26
N MET A 73 -14.26 -1.25 -27.40
CA MET A 73 -14.77 -2.09 -26.33
C MET A 73 -13.64 -2.51 -25.39
N PRO A 74 -13.74 -2.23 -24.08
CA PRO A 74 -12.77 -2.70 -23.09
C PRO A 74 -12.71 -4.22 -23.01
N ASP A 75 -11.50 -4.75 -22.81
CA ASP A 75 -11.25 -6.18 -22.60
C ASP A 75 -10.80 -6.49 -21.16
N GLN A 76 -10.45 -7.75 -20.89
CA GLN A 76 -9.99 -8.21 -19.58
C GLN A 76 -8.75 -7.45 -19.07
N PHE A 77 -7.86 -7.01 -19.96
CA PHE A 77 -6.66 -6.27 -19.58
C PHE A 77 -7.00 -4.82 -19.24
N THR A 78 -7.95 -4.23 -19.99
CA THR A 78 -8.51 -2.91 -19.67
C THR A 78 -9.12 -2.93 -18.27
N PHE A 79 -10.04 -3.85 -17.99
CA PHE A 79 -10.75 -3.92 -16.71
C PHE A 79 -9.82 -4.21 -15.54
N SER A 80 -8.84 -5.11 -15.70
CA SER A 80 -7.84 -5.37 -14.66
C SER A 80 -7.07 -4.11 -14.26
N SER A 81 -6.75 -3.25 -15.23
CA SER A 81 -6.04 -1.98 -14.98
C SER A 81 -6.96 -0.93 -14.36
N VAL A 82 -8.19 -0.82 -14.87
CA VAL A 82 -9.21 0.14 -14.39
C VAL A 82 -9.62 -0.18 -12.96
N PHE A 83 -9.90 -1.44 -12.62
CA PHE A 83 -10.26 -1.81 -11.25
C PHE A 83 -9.11 -1.57 -10.28
N ARG A 84 -7.86 -1.84 -10.67
CA ARG A 84 -6.68 -1.51 -9.86
C ARG A 84 -6.55 -0.01 -9.61
N ALA A 85 -6.83 0.81 -10.63
CA ALA A 85 -6.84 2.26 -10.50
C ALA A 85 -7.92 2.72 -9.51
N CYS A 86 -9.16 2.25 -9.68
CA CYS A 86 -10.27 2.55 -8.78
C CYS A 86 -10.01 2.09 -7.35
N ALA A 87 -9.40 0.91 -7.17
CA ALA A 87 -9.06 0.36 -5.86
C ALA A 87 -8.06 1.25 -5.10
N THR A 88 -7.08 1.81 -5.82
CA THR A 88 -6.06 2.68 -5.23
C THR A 88 -6.59 4.08 -4.94
N LEU A 89 -7.51 4.58 -5.78
CA LEU A 89 -8.15 5.89 -5.61
C LEU A 89 -9.37 5.84 -4.68
N ALA A 90 -9.75 4.66 -4.16
CA ALA A 90 -11.02 4.43 -3.46
C ALA A 90 -12.25 4.95 -4.25
N ALA A 91 -12.20 4.89 -5.59
CA ALA A 91 -13.18 5.49 -6.48
C ALA A 91 -14.34 4.52 -6.80
N ILE A 92 -15.16 4.23 -5.79
CA ILE A 92 -16.24 3.22 -5.86
C ILE A 92 -17.21 3.44 -7.04
N GLU A 93 -17.62 4.69 -7.29
CA GLU A 93 -18.60 4.99 -8.35
C GLU A 93 -18.02 4.76 -9.74
N LYS A 94 -16.75 5.14 -9.97
CA LYS A 94 -16.03 4.82 -11.22
C LYS A 94 -15.87 3.29 -11.37
N GLY A 95 -15.59 2.59 -10.28
CA GLY A 95 -15.51 1.13 -10.22
C GLY A 95 -16.83 0.44 -10.60
N LYS A 96 -17.96 0.87 -10.03
CA LYS A 96 -19.31 0.36 -10.35
C LYS A 96 -19.69 0.61 -11.81
N GLN A 97 -19.37 1.80 -12.35
CA GLN A 97 -19.58 2.09 -13.76
C GLN A 97 -18.77 1.14 -14.66
N ALA A 98 -17.49 0.94 -14.37
CA ALA A 98 -16.65 0.00 -15.11
C ALA A 98 -17.16 -1.44 -14.99
N HIS A 99 -17.63 -1.87 -13.81
CA HIS A 99 -18.24 -3.19 -13.62
C HIS A 99 -19.52 -3.36 -14.45
N ALA A 100 -20.38 -2.34 -14.52
CA ALA A 100 -21.56 -2.36 -15.39
C ALA A 100 -21.18 -2.49 -16.88
N VAL A 101 -20.10 -1.84 -17.32
CA VAL A 101 -19.58 -2.01 -18.69
C VAL A 101 -19.02 -3.42 -18.89
N MET A 102 -18.30 -3.97 -17.91
CA MET A 102 -17.77 -5.34 -17.95
C MET A 102 -18.87 -6.39 -18.16
N ILE A 103 -19.99 -6.25 -17.43
CA ILE A 103 -21.17 -7.12 -17.61
C ILE A 103 -21.73 -6.98 -19.03
N LYS A 104 -21.82 -5.76 -19.56
CA LYS A 104 -22.29 -5.51 -20.94
C LYS A 104 -21.33 -6.04 -22.01
N SER A 105 -20.05 -6.19 -21.69
CA SER A 105 -19.03 -6.79 -22.56
C SER A 105 -18.96 -8.32 -22.47
N ASP A 106 -19.85 -8.97 -21.71
CA ASP A 106 -19.88 -10.44 -21.46
C ASP A 106 -18.55 -11.02 -20.90
N ILE A 107 -17.80 -10.21 -20.14
CA ILE A 107 -16.58 -10.65 -19.46
C ILE A 107 -16.93 -11.03 -18.02
N LYS A 108 -17.43 -12.24 -17.82
CA LYS A 108 -17.94 -12.71 -16.50
C LYS A 108 -17.14 -13.84 -15.85
N ASP A 109 -16.52 -14.70 -16.65
CA ASP A 109 -15.81 -15.91 -16.16
C ASP A 109 -14.28 -15.76 -16.18
N ASN A 110 -13.75 -14.54 -16.07
CA ASN A 110 -12.31 -14.31 -16.03
C ASN A 110 -11.81 -14.15 -14.58
N VAL A 111 -11.12 -15.16 -14.06
CA VAL A 111 -10.60 -15.19 -12.68
C VAL A 111 -9.70 -13.98 -12.35
N VAL A 112 -8.88 -13.52 -13.30
CA VAL A 112 -7.97 -12.39 -13.09
C VAL A 112 -8.75 -11.09 -12.94
N VAL A 113 -9.72 -10.85 -13.82
CA VAL A 113 -10.56 -9.65 -13.77
C VAL A 113 -11.46 -9.67 -12.54
N ASN A 114 -12.08 -10.81 -12.24
CA ASN A 114 -12.92 -10.96 -11.04
C ASN A 114 -12.12 -10.75 -9.76
N SER A 115 -10.86 -11.21 -9.69
CA SER A 115 -9.97 -10.92 -8.56
C SER A 115 -9.66 -9.43 -8.43
N ALA A 116 -9.39 -8.74 -9.54
CA ALA A 116 -9.18 -7.28 -9.53
C ALA A 116 -10.45 -6.51 -9.13
N LEU A 117 -11.61 -6.97 -9.57
CA LEU A 117 -12.91 -6.41 -9.22
C LEU A 117 -13.24 -6.60 -7.74
N MET A 118 -12.98 -7.81 -7.19
CA MET A 118 -13.09 -8.07 -5.75
C MET A 118 -12.18 -7.14 -4.94
N ASP A 119 -10.89 -7.07 -5.28
CA ASP A 119 -9.91 -6.18 -4.62
C ASP A 119 -10.38 -4.72 -4.65
N MET A 120 -10.94 -4.27 -5.77
CA MET A 120 -11.51 -2.93 -5.90
C MET A 120 -12.66 -2.69 -4.93
N TYR A 121 -13.63 -3.61 -4.85
CA TYR A 121 -14.74 -3.47 -3.92
C TYR A 121 -14.29 -3.47 -2.46
N PHE A 122 -13.38 -4.37 -2.08
CA PHE A 122 -12.85 -4.44 -0.71
C PHE A 122 -12.07 -3.18 -0.32
N LYS A 123 -11.22 -2.64 -1.21
CA LYS A 123 -10.48 -1.40 -0.95
C LYS A 123 -11.37 -0.15 -0.98
N CYS A 124 -12.49 -0.21 -1.67
CA CYS A 124 -13.53 0.82 -1.64
C CYS A 124 -14.51 0.66 -0.46
N SER A 125 -14.17 -0.15 0.55
CA SER A 125 -15.02 -0.39 1.74
C SER A 125 -16.43 -0.92 1.40
N SER A 126 -16.58 -1.69 0.31
CA SER A 126 -17.82 -2.41 -0.04
C SER A 126 -17.63 -3.94 0.03
N PRO A 127 -17.50 -4.52 1.23
CA PRO A 127 -17.29 -5.96 1.38
C PRO A 127 -18.48 -6.78 0.86
N CYS A 128 -19.71 -6.27 0.95
CA CYS A 128 -20.90 -6.94 0.42
C CYS A 128 -20.83 -7.13 -1.10
N ASP A 129 -20.42 -6.10 -1.85
CA ASP A 129 -20.27 -6.23 -3.30
C ASP A 129 -19.06 -7.11 -3.66
N GLY A 130 -17.96 -7.01 -2.90
CA GLY A 130 -16.81 -7.90 -3.05
C GLY A 130 -17.18 -9.37 -2.89
N TYR A 131 -17.98 -9.70 -1.87
CA TYR A 131 -18.53 -11.04 -1.68
C TYR A 131 -19.47 -11.47 -2.80
N ARG A 132 -20.34 -10.58 -3.31
CA ARG A 132 -21.23 -10.91 -4.44
C ARG A 132 -20.47 -11.28 -5.70
N VAL A 133 -19.30 -10.66 -5.93
CA VAL A 133 -18.42 -11.04 -7.06
C VAL A 133 -17.82 -12.42 -6.82
N PHE A 134 -17.35 -12.70 -5.61
CA PHE A 134 -16.86 -14.03 -5.23
C PHE A 134 -17.94 -15.12 -5.39
N ASP A 135 -19.14 -14.85 -4.90
CA ASP A 135 -20.25 -15.81 -4.89
C ASP A 135 -20.69 -16.18 -6.32
N LYS A 136 -20.70 -15.19 -7.22
CA LYS A 136 -21.04 -15.39 -8.63
C LYS A 136 -19.92 -16.00 -9.48
N SER A 137 -18.69 -16.11 -8.96
CA SER A 137 -17.56 -16.69 -9.70
C SER A 137 -17.74 -18.20 -9.85
N SER A 138 -17.90 -18.67 -11.08
CA SER A 138 -18.05 -20.08 -11.46
C SER A 138 -16.72 -20.85 -11.30
N GLU A 139 -15.61 -20.22 -11.67
CA GLU A 139 -14.25 -20.74 -11.47
C GLU A 139 -13.63 -20.10 -10.22
N ARG A 140 -13.63 -20.83 -9.10
CA ARG A 140 -12.92 -20.44 -7.89
C ARG A 140 -11.61 -21.22 -7.79
N ASN A 141 -10.56 -20.53 -7.37
CA ASN A 141 -9.26 -21.12 -7.08
C ASN A 141 -8.66 -20.50 -5.81
N ALA A 142 -7.48 -20.96 -5.40
CA ALA A 142 -6.80 -20.43 -4.22
C ALA A 142 -6.65 -18.89 -4.27
N VAL A 143 -6.38 -18.30 -5.44
CA VAL A 143 -6.24 -16.84 -5.59
C VAL A 143 -7.55 -16.10 -5.28
N THR A 144 -8.69 -16.60 -5.74
CA THR A 144 -10.00 -15.99 -5.45
C THR A 144 -10.34 -16.05 -3.95
N TRP A 145 -10.04 -17.17 -3.29
CA TRP A 145 -10.22 -17.33 -1.84
C TRP A 145 -9.30 -16.42 -1.05
N THR A 146 -8.02 -16.36 -1.41
CA THR A 146 -7.05 -15.46 -0.78
C THR A 146 -7.44 -14.00 -0.94
N SER A 147 -8.02 -13.62 -2.09
CA SER A 147 -8.52 -12.26 -2.33
C SER A 147 -9.71 -11.94 -1.42
N LEU A 148 -10.65 -12.87 -1.26
CA LEU A 148 -11.78 -12.75 -0.34
C LEU A 148 -11.30 -12.55 1.11
N ILE A 149 -10.43 -13.46 1.58
CA ILE A 149 -9.87 -13.45 2.94
C ILE A 149 -9.09 -12.16 3.20
N SER A 150 -8.21 -11.75 2.27
CA SER A 150 -7.45 -10.50 2.40
C SER A 150 -8.37 -9.28 2.43
N GLY A 151 -9.42 -9.29 1.60
CA GLY A 151 -10.41 -8.22 1.51
C GLY A 151 -11.14 -7.98 2.82
N TYR A 152 -11.67 -9.04 3.44
CA TYR A 152 -12.30 -8.95 4.76
C TYR A 152 -11.29 -8.56 5.86
N GLY A 153 -10.06 -9.07 5.79
CA GLY A 153 -8.99 -8.72 6.74
C GLY A 153 -8.64 -7.23 6.74
N HIS A 154 -8.56 -6.58 5.56
CA HIS A 154 -8.34 -5.14 5.46
C HIS A 154 -9.52 -4.30 5.98
N ASN A 155 -10.73 -4.86 5.98
CA ASN A 155 -11.93 -4.21 6.50
C ASN A 155 -12.15 -4.49 8.01
N GLY A 156 -11.18 -5.12 8.69
CA GLY A 156 -11.26 -5.40 10.14
C GLY A 156 -12.26 -6.50 10.52
N ARG A 157 -12.71 -7.30 9.55
CA ARG A 157 -13.75 -8.32 9.69
C ARG A 157 -13.13 -9.69 9.94
N VAL A 158 -12.56 -9.86 11.14
CA VAL A 158 -11.70 -11.01 11.48
C VAL A 158 -12.49 -12.31 11.62
N ASP A 159 -13.72 -12.25 12.16
CA ASP A 159 -14.57 -13.43 12.27
C ASP A 159 -14.89 -14.01 10.89
N GLU A 160 -15.21 -13.16 9.92
CA GLU A 160 -15.43 -13.57 8.53
C GLU A 160 -14.16 -14.10 7.87
N VAL A 161 -12.99 -13.56 8.20
CA VAL A 161 -11.70 -14.10 7.73
C VAL A 161 -11.53 -15.56 8.18
N ILE A 162 -11.82 -15.85 9.44
CA ILE A 162 -11.73 -17.20 10.00
C ILE A 162 -12.77 -18.11 9.36
N GLU A 163 -14.01 -17.64 9.20
CA GLU A 163 -15.09 -18.37 8.52
C GLU A 163 -14.68 -18.75 7.09
N PHE A 164 -14.21 -17.78 6.29
CA PHE A 164 -13.85 -18.01 4.90
C PHE A 164 -12.60 -18.88 4.76
N PHE A 165 -11.64 -18.79 5.68
CA PHE A 165 -10.50 -19.71 5.72
C PHE A 165 -10.95 -21.16 5.96
N ASN A 166 -11.84 -21.38 6.92
CA ASN A 166 -12.38 -22.71 7.20
C ASN A 166 -13.24 -23.23 6.03
N ARG A 167 -14.03 -22.35 5.41
CA ARG A 167 -14.84 -22.68 4.24
C ARG A 167 -13.97 -23.03 3.02
N MET A 168 -12.88 -22.30 2.79
CA MET A 168 -11.89 -22.62 1.74
C MET A 168 -11.38 -24.05 1.87
N ILE A 169 -11.01 -24.46 3.10
CA ILE A 169 -10.53 -25.82 3.38
C ILE A 169 -11.63 -26.85 3.17
N LYS A 170 -12.85 -26.58 3.66
CA LYS A 170 -14.00 -27.47 3.52
C LYS A 170 -14.38 -27.71 2.06
N GLU A 171 -14.25 -26.70 1.21
CA GLU A 171 -14.46 -26.80 -0.24
C GLU A 171 -13.25 -27.42 -0.98
N GLY A 172 -12.22 -27.89 -0.27
CA GLY A 172 -11.09 -28.64 -0.83
C GLY A 172 -9.94 -27.78 -1.37
N PHE A 173 -9.98 -26.46 -1.17
CA PHE A 173 -8.91 -25.57 -1.60
C PHE A 173 -7.79 -25.51 -0.55
N LYS A 174 -6.54 -25.65 -1.00
CA LYS A 174 -5.37 -25.59 -0.12
C LYS A 174 -4.94 -24.13 0.10
N PRO A 175 -4.89 -23.65 1.36
CA PRO A 175 -4.27 -22.37 1.69
C PRO A 175 -2.81 -22.33 1.25
N ASP A 176 -2.37 -21.17 0.79
CA ASP A 176 -0.97 -20.90 0.47
C ASP A 176 -0.35 -19.89 1.46
N TYR A 177 0.92 -19.54 1.25
CA TYR A 177 1.60 -18.57 2.11
C TYR A 177 0.93 -17.19 2.09
N VAL A 178 0.27 -16.79 0.99
CA VAL A 178 -0.43 -15.49 0.93
C VAL A 178 -1.71 -15.55 1.77
N THR A 179 -2.41 -16.69 1.73
CA THR A 179 -3.61 -16.97 2.54
C THR A 179 -3.28 -16.87 4.03
N PHE A 180 -2.21 -17.53 4.48
CA PHE A 180 -1.79 -17.46 5.88
C PHE A 180 -1.36 -16.05 6.28
N LEU A 181 -0.63 -15.32 5.42
CA LEU A 181 -0.29 -13.93 5.70
C LEU A 181 -1.54 -13.07 5.89
N ALA A 182 -2.58 -13.25 5.08
CA ALA A 182 -3.83 -12.51 5.21
C ALA A 182 -4.55 -12.80 6.54
N VAL A 183 -4.66 -14.06 6.94
CA VAL A 183 -5.25 -14.46 8.23
C VAL A 183 -4.45 -13.92 9.41
N LEU A 184 -3.12 -14.02 9.37
CA LEU A 184 -2.25 -13.50 10.42
C LEU A 184 -2.38 -11.98 10.57
N SER A 185 -2.39 -11.25 9.45
CA SER A 185 -2.56 -9.79 9.48
C SER A 185 -3.93 -9.40 10.03
N ALA A 186 -5.00 -10.12 9.66
CA ALA A 186 -6.33 -9.90 10.21
C ALA A 186 -6.35 -10.15 11.73
N CYS A 187 -5.76 -11.25 12.20
CA CYS A 187 -5.64 -11.54 13.63
C CYS A 187 -4.85 -10.45 14.37
N GLY A 188 -3.79 -9.92 13.75
CA GLY A 188 -2.96 -8.84 14.32
C GLY A 188 -3.74 -7.53 14.46
N HIS A 189 -4.55 -7.19 13.47
CA HIS A 189 -5.38 -6.00 13.50
C HIS A 189 -6.57 -6.12 14.45
N GLY A 190 -7.18 -7.30 14.57
CA GLY A 190 -8.30 -7.54 15.48
C GLY A 190 -7.90 -7.94 16.90
N GLY A 191 -6.61 -8.03 17.23
CA GLY A 191 -6.14 -8.42 18.56
C GLY A 191 -6.30 -9.91 18.90
N PHE A 192 -6.60 -10.77 17.92
CA PHE A 192 -6.76 -12.22 18.09
C PHE A 192 -5.40 -12.95 18.16
N VAL A 193 -4.58 -12.61 19.17
CA VAL A 193 -3.19 -13.09 19.27
C VAL A 193 -3.10 -14.62 19.35
N SER A 194 -4.00 -15.25 20.12
CA SER A 194 -4.01 -16.71 20.30
C SER A 194 -4.30 -17.44 19.00
N GLU A 195 -5.29 -16.95 18.23
CA GLU A 195 -5.62 -17.50 16.91
C GLU A 195 -4.49 -17.26 15.91
N GLY A 196 -3.90 -16.06 15.91
CA GLY A 196 -2.74 -15.74 15.08
C GLY A 196 -1.57 -16.70 15.30
N LYS A 197 -1.23 -16.98 16.57
CA LYS A 197 -0.22 -18.00 16.91
C LYS A 197 -0.60 -19.39 16.41
N ARG A 198 -1.86 -19.80 16.61
CA ARG A 198 -2.37 -21.10 16.15
C ARG A 198 -2.22 -21.24 14.63
N TYR A 199 -2.62 -20.23 13.86
CA TYR A 199 -2.47 -20.22 12.41
C TYR A 199 -1.01 -20.24 11.96
N PHE A 200 -0.12 -19.49 12.63
CA PHE A 200 1.31 -19.51 12.32
C PHE A 200 1.92 -20.91 12.56
N CYS A 201 1.55 -21.58 13.65
CA CYS A 201 1.99 -22.95 13.91
C CYS A 201 1.41 -23.94 12.89
N SER A 202 0.12 -23.83 12.59
CA SER A 202 -0.59 -24.70 11.63
C SER A 202 0.01 -24.58 10.22
N MET A 203 0.36 -23.38 9.78
CA MET A 203 1.06 -23.12 8.52
C MET A 203 2.29 -24.03 8.33
N ILE A 204 3.07 -24.23 9.40
CA ILE A 204 4.28 -25.05 9.39
C ILE A 204 3.94 -26.54 9.56
N LYS A 205 3.17 -26.88 10.60
CA LYS A 205 2.94 -28.26 11.02
C LYS A 205 1.98 -29.02 10.12
N ASP A 206 0.88 -28.38 9.75
CA ASP A 206 -0.25 -29.04 9.09
C ASP A 206 -0.16 -28.87 7.56
N TYR A 207 0.39 -27.74 7.09
CA TYR A 207 0.48 -27.41 5.67
C TYR A 207 1.90 -27.46 5.09
N GLY A 208 2.94 -27.61 5.92
CA GLY A 208 4.34 -27.66 5.47
C GLY A 208 4.83 -26.38 4.79
N ILE A 209 4.17 -25.24 5.03
CA ILE A 209 4.48 -23.98 4.37
C ILE A 209 5.55 -23.25 5.19
N LYS A 210 6.73 -23.04 4.58
CA LYS A 210 7.82 -22.30 5.22
C LYS A 210 7.46 -20.81 5.39
N PRO A 211 7.51 -20.25 6.62
CA PRO A 211 7.26 -18.84 6.82
C PRO A 211 8.29 -17.96 6.13
N ARG A 212 7.82 -16.91 5.45
CA ARG A 212 8.63 -15.83 4.86
C ARG A 212 8.74 -14.64 5.80
N LEU A 213 9.68 -13.72 5.55
CA LEU A 213 9.90 -12.52 6.37
C LEU A 213 8.62 -11.77 6.75
N LYS A 214 7.67 -11.61 5.80
CA LYS A 214 6.39 -10.95 6.08
C LYS A 214 5.56 -11.64 7.18
N HIS A 215 5.58 -12.97 7.26
CA HIS A 215 4.86 -13.70 8.32
C HIS A 215 5.48 -13.45 9.68
N TYR A 216 6.82 -13.48 9.77
CA TYR A 216 7.52 -13.15 11.01
C TYR A 216 7.27 -11.70 11.43
N ALA A 217 7.35 -10.75 10.49
CA ALA A 217 7.06 -9.34 10.76
C ALA A 217 5.63 -9.15 11.26
N THR A 218 4.63 -9.81 10.66
CA THR A 218 3.24 -9.79 11.12
C THR A 218 3.09 -10.39 12.53
N MET A 219 3.80 -11.47 12.86
CA MET A 219 3.78 -12.04 14.20
C MET A 219 4.36 -11.08 15.25
N VAL A 220 5.49 -10.43 14.94
CA VAL A 220 6.12 -9.44 15.84
C VAL A 220 5.23 -8.22 15.99
N ASP A 221 4.64 -7.71 14.91
CA ASP A 221 3.68 -6.60 14.95
C ASP A 221 2.45 -6.96 15.78
N MET A 222 1.87 -8.15 15.59
CA MET A 222 0.74 -8.65 16.39
C MET A 222 1.05 -8.71 17.89
N LEU A 223 2.19 -9.30 18.26
CA LEU A 223 2.60 -9.40 19.68
C LEU A 223 2.92 -8.01 20.25
N GLY A 224 3.59 -7.18 19.47
CA GLY A 224 3.95 -5.81 19.82
C GLY A 224 2.72 -4.94 20.08
N ARG A 225 1.72 -4.95 19.19
CA ARG A 225 0.45 -4.22 19.40
C ARG A 225 -0.28 -4.68 20.65
N ALA A 226 -0.25 -5.97 20.95
CA ALA A 226 -0.86 -6.54 22.15
C ALA A 226 -0.07 -6.30 23.45
N GLY A 227 1.07 -5.59 23.40
CA GLY A 227 1.92 -5.32 24.57
C GLY A 227 2.70 -6.53 25.08
N ARG A 228 2.68 -7.65 24.36
CA ARG A 228 3.38 -8.90 24.72
C ARG A 228 4.84 -8.85 24.28
N LEU A 229 5.56 -7.83 24.75
CA LEU A 229 6.87 -7.45 24.25
C LEU A 229 7.96 -8.49 24.52
N ASP A 230 7.96 -9.12 25.70
CA ASP A 230 8.93 -10.15 26.03
C ASP A 230 8.76 -11.39 25.12
N GLU A 231 7.51 -11.75 24.82
CA GLU A 231 7.22 -12.83 23.86
C GLU A 231 7.56 -12.46 22.42
N ALA A 232 7.37 -11.19 22.04
CA ALA A 232 7.77 -10.68 20.73
C ALA A 232 9.29 -10.75 20.56
N PHE A 233 10.04 -10.40 21.60
CA PHE A 233 11.49 -10.51 21.62
C PHE A 233 11.96 -11.96 21.53
N GLU A 234 11.44 -12.83 22.38
CA GLU A 234 11.76 -14.27 22.38
C GLU A 234 11.43 -14.91 21.02
N PHE A 235 10.32 -14.51 20.38
CA PHE A 235 9.97 -14.98 19.05
C PHE A 235 11.00 -14.56 17.99
N VAL A 236 11.53 -13.34 18.05
CA VAL A 236 12.57 -12.86 17.12
C VAL A 236 13.87 -13.62 17.32
N GLU A 237 14.34 -13.75 18.57
CA GLU A 237 15.61 -14.44 18.88
C GLU A 237 15.58 -15.92 18.49
N ASN A 238 14.45 -16.59 18.68
CA ASN A 238 14.31 -18.02 18.38
C ASN A 238 13.91 -18.31 16.92
N SER A 239 13.84 -17.29 16.06
CA SER A 239 13.42 -17.44 14.67
C SER A 239 14.51 -17.02 13.67
N PRO A 240 14.50 -17.58 12.45
CA PRO A 240 15.41 -17.14 11.38
C PRO A 240 15.30 -15.65 11.01
N CYS A 241 14.30 -14.95 11.53
CA CYS A 241 14.07 -13.54 11.24
C CYS A 241 14.99 -12.58 12.01
N GLU A 242 15.75 -13.04 13.02
CA GLU A 242 16.69 -12.20 13.79
C GLU A 242 17.67 -11.41 12.91
N LYS A 243 17.97 -11.91 11.70
CA LYS A 243 18.93 -11.31 10.76
C LYS A 243 18.32 -10.20 9.90
N HIS A 244 17.04 -9.87 10.10
CA HIS A 244 16.34 -8.89 9.30
C HIS A 244 15.97 -7.66 10.14
N SER A 245 16.35 -6.48 9.66
CA SER A 245 16.08 -5.21 10.36
C SER A 245 14.58 -4.97 10.57
N VAL A 246 13.72 -5.40 9.64
CA VAL A 246 12.26 -5.16 9.71
C VAL A 246 11.62 -5.63 11.02
N VAL A 247 12.02 -6.79 11.56
CA VAL A 247 11.43 -7.33 12.80
C VAL A 247 11.87 -6.54 14.04
N TRP A 248 13.15 -6.18 14.12
CA TRP A 248 13.67 -5.31 15.19
C TRP A 248 13.05 -3.91 15.12
N GLY A 249 12.76 -3.43 13.92
CA GLY A 249 12.11 -2.15 13.70
C GLY A 249 10.65 -2.16 14.15
N ALA A 250 9.94 -3.27 13.95
CA ALA A 250 8.59 -3.47 14.47
C ALA A 250 8.59 -3.54 16.01
N LEU A 251 9.52 -4.31 16.59
CA LEU A 251 9.68 -4.43 18.03
C LEU A 251 10.02 -3.08 18.69
N LEU A 252 10.95 -2.31 18.12
CA LEU A 252 11.31 -0.97 18.60
C LEU A 252 10.08 -0.04 18.63
N GLY A 253 9.26 -0.06 17.57
CA GLY A 253 8.02 0.73 17.54
C GLY A 253 7.03 0.29 18.62
N ALA A 254 6.88 -1.01 18.85
CA ALA A 254 6.03 -1.52 19.93
C ALA A 254 6.55 -1.15 21.33
N CYS A 255 7.86 -1.18 21.55
CA CYS A 255 8.47 -0.73 22.81
C CYS A 255 8.26 0.76 23.08
N GLN A 256 8.25 1.59 22.03
CA GLN A 256 7.89 3.01 22.16
C GLN A 256 6.43 3.16 22.63
N ILE A 257 5.49 2.43 22.02
CA ILE A 257 4.05 2.51 22.33
C ILE A 257 3.77 2.08 23.77
N HIS A 258 4.37 0.98 24.23
CA HIS A 258 4.10 0.39 25.54
C HIS A 258 5.08 0.83 26.63
N GLY A 259 6.03 1.72 26.31
CA GLY A 259 6.97 2.23 27.29
C GLY A 259 7.90 1.16 27.90
N ARG A 260 8.60 0.38 27.07
CA ARG A 260 9.65 -0.55 27.51
C ARG A 260 11.02 -0.11 26.99
N LEU A 261 11.64 0.82 27.72
CA LEU A 261 12.90 1.45 27.33
C LEU A 261 14.07 0.46 27.25
N ASP A 262 14.14 -0.50 28.17
CA ASP A 262 15.12 -1.57 28.21
C ASP A 262 15.17 -2.33 26.87
N LEU A 263 14.01 -2.80 26.43
CA LEU A 263 13.87 -3.57 25.21
C LEU A 263 13.99 -2.69 23.96
N ALA A 264 13.53 -1.44 24.02
CA ALA A 264 13.72 -0.46 22.94
C ALA A 264 15.21 -0.29 22.62
N ASN A 265 16.08 -0.20 23.64
CA ASN A 265 17.52 -0.06 23.44
C ASN A 265 18.14 -1.28 22.76
N VAL A 266 17.73 -2.49 23.17
CA VAL A 266 18.19 -3.76 22.56
C VAL A 266 17.73 -3.83 21.11
N ALA A 267 16.44 -3.60 20.85
CA ALA A 267 15.86 -3.65 19.51
C ALA A 267 16.49 -2.59 18.59
N ALA A 268 16.73 -1.38 19.08
CA ALA A 268 17.38 -0.33 18.29
C ALA A 268 18.83 -0.68 17.95
N LYS A 269 19.60 -1.20 18.91
CA LYS A 269 20.98 -1.63 18.66
C LYS A 269 21.02 -2.68 17.54
N LYS A 270 20.20 -3.73 17.66
CA LYS A 270 20.10 -4.79 16.64
C LYS A 270 19.61 -4.26 15.30
N PHE A 271 18.67 -3.31 15.30
CA PHE A 271 18.19 -2.68 14.08
C PHE A 271 19.31 -1.95 13.33
N PHE A 272 20.06 -1.08 14.01
CA PHE A 272 21.09 -0.25 13.38
C PHE A 272 22.35 -1.05 13.00
N GLU A 273 22.62 -2.18 13.64
CA GLU A 273 23.63 -3.14 13.16
C GLU A 273 23.28 -3.69 11.76
N LEU A 274 21.98 -3.79 11.43
CA LEU A 274 21.48 -4.37 10.18
C LEU A 274 21.10 -3.33 9.11
N ALA A 275 20.67 -2.13 9.52
CA ALA A 275 20.19 -1.07 8.63
C ALA A 275 20.52 0.34 9.20
N PRO A 276 21.81 0.71 9.27
CA PRO A 276 22.25 1.97 9.86
C PRO A 276 21.79 3.23 9.11
N GLU A 277 21.34 3.10 7.86
CA GLU A 277 20.90 4.20 6.99
C GLU A 277 19.44 4.64 7.21
N ASN A 278 18.65 3.91 8.01
CA ASN A 278 17.22 4.16 8.15
C ASN A 278 16.93 5.36 9.09
N ALA A 279 16.72 6.53 8.51
CA ALA A 279 16.37 7.76 9.26
C ALA A 279 15.13 7.60 10.15
N GLY A 280 14.11 6.88 9.68
CA GLY A 280 12.85 6.72 10.40
C GLY A 280 13.03 6.03 11.76
N LYS A 281 13.90 5.03 11.86
CA LYS A 281 14.13 4.32 13.13
C LYS A 281 14.97 5.10 14.13
N TYR A 282 15.88 5.98 13.68
CA TYR A 282 16.50 6.93 14.60
C TYR A 282 15.49 7.90 15.20
N VAL A 283 14.53 8.37 14.40
CA VAL A 283 13.44 9.23 14.91
C VAL A 283 12.61 8.47 15.95
N VAL A 284 12.24 7.21 15.70
CA VAL A 284 11.52 6.37 16.68
C VAL A 284 12.31 6.22 17.99
N LEU A 285 13.61 5.92 17.93
CA LEU A 285 14.46 5.82 19.13
C LEU A 285 14.58 7.17 19.85
N SER A 286 14.78 8.25 19.11
CA SER A 286 14.87 9.62 19.65
C SER A 286 13.59 10.00 20.38
N ASN A 287 12.42 9.75 19.78
CA ASN A 287 11.12 9.99 20.40
C ASN A 287 10.91 9.11 21.63
N THR A 288 11.39 7.87 21.60
CA THR A 288 11.37 6.97 22.76
C THR A 288 12.15 7.59 23.92
N TYR A 289 13.38 8.07 23.71
CA TYR A 289 14.14 8.74 24.77
C TYR A 289 13.48 10.04 25.26
N ALA A 290 12.91 10.83 24.35
CA ALA A 290 12.21 12.07 24.70
C ALA A 290 11.01 11.80 25.62
N ALA A 291 10.23 10.74 25.37
CA ALA A 291 9.10 10.34 26.21
C ALA A 291 9.51 10.01 27.67
N TYR A 292 10.76 9.62 27.90
CA TYR A 292 11.33 9.39 29.23
C TYR A 292 12.14 10.58 29.78
N GLY A 293 12.13 11.73 29.10
CA GLY A 293 12.91 12.91 29.48
C GLY A 293 14.43 12.74 29.35
N LEU A 294 14.90 11.73 28.60
CA LEU A 294 16.31 11.42 28.43
C LEU A 294 16.94 12.26 27.31
N TRP A 295 16.94 13.58 27.46
CA TRP A 295 17.40 14.53 26.43
C TRP A 295 18.86 14.35 26.01
N LYS A 296 19.74 13.92 26.91
CA LYS A 296 21.14 13.57 26.56
C LYS A 296 21.21 12.45 25.53
N ASN A 297 20.33 11.47 25.62
CA ASN A 297 20.27 10.36 24.66
C ASN A 297 19.65 10.82 23.33
N VAL A 298 18.68 11.74 23.38
CA VAL A 298 18.12 12.39 22.18
C VAL A 298 19.23 13.10 21.40
N ASP A 299 20.05 13.90 22.08
CA ASP A 299 21.16 14.61 21.45
C ASP A 299 22.18 13.65 20.84
N LYS A 300 22.53 12.57 21.57
CA LYS A 300 23.42 11.53 21.06
C LYS A 300 22.88 10.84 19.81
N VAL A 301 21.58 10.53 19.77
CA VAL A 301 20.95 9.93 18.58
C VAL A 301 21.04 10.89 17.39
N ARG A 302 20.78 12.18 17.60
CA ARG A 302 20.87 13.22 16.55
C ARG A 302 22.29 13.46 16.07
N GLU A 303 23.26 13.37 16.97
CA GLU A 303 24.69 13.43 16.66
C GLU A 303 25.08 12.26 15.75
N VAL A 304 24.75 11.03 16.12
CA VAL A 304 25.01 9.83 15.31
C VAL A 304 24.36 9.93 13.93
N MET A 305 23.13 10.42 13.83
CA MET A 305 22.47 10.65 12.53
C MET A 305 23.28 11.61 11.64
N ARG A 306 23.80 12.70 12.23
CA ARG A 306 24.57 13.72 11.51
C ARG A 306 25.92 13.17 11.04
N GLU A 307 26.62 12.46 11.91
CA GLU A 307 27.91 11.82 11.60
C GLU A 307 27.76 10.74 10.53
N SER A 308 26.66 9.98 10.58
CA SER A 308 26.36 8.92 9.62
C SER A 308 25.73 9.44 8.31
N GLY A 309 25.57 10.75 8.15
CA GLY A 309 24.95 11.37 6.97
C GLY A 309 23.45 11.05 6.79
N VAL A 310 22.80 10.47 7.80
CA VAL A 310 21.40 10.07 7.77
C VAL A 310 20.53 11.31 7.98
N LYS A 311 19.86 11.74 6.90
CA LYS A 311 18.95 12.89 6.94
C LYS A 311 17.52 12.43 7.12
N LYS A 312 16.81 13.06 8.06
CA LYS A 312 15.35 12.96 8.14
C LYS A 312 14.77 13.70 6.93
N GLU A 313 13.97 13.01 6.12
CA GLU A 313 13.17 13.69 5.11
C GLU A 313 12.14 14.59 5.83
N PRO A 314 12.08 15.90 5.52
CA PRO A 314 11.07 16.78 6.10
C PRO A 314 9.67 16.22 5.80
N SER A 315 8.78 16.28 6.78
CA SER A 315 7.38 15.98 6.52
C SER A 315 6.85 16.97 5.48
N CYS A 316 6.21 16.45 4.43
CA CYS A 316 5.59 17.25 3.38
C CYS A 316 4.06 17.09 3.41
N SER A 317 3.37 18.15 3.06
CA SER A 317 1.97 18.11 2.63
C SER A 317 1.92 18.65 1.20
N TRP A 318 0.93 18.26 0.41
CA TRP A 318 0.76 18.80 -0.93
C TRP A 318 -0.71 19.00 -1.25
N ILE A 319 -0.97 20.02 -2.06
CA ILE A 319 -2.30 20.29 -2.62
C ILE A 319 -2.18 20.41 -4.13
N GLU A 320 -3.22 19.99 -4.84
CA GLU A 320 -3.30 20.17 -6.28
C GLU A 320 -4.29 21.30 -6.59
N ILE A 321 -3.80 22.39 -7.17
CA ILE A 321 -4.63 23.51 -7.63
C ILE A 321 -4.43 23.62 -9.14
N ARG A 322 -5.53 23.52 -9.90
CA ARG A 322 -5.52 23.69 -11.37
C ARG A 322 -4.48 22.80 -12.10
N ARG A 323 -4.24 21.58 -11.59
CA ARG A 323 -3.26 20.59 -12.10
C ARG A 323 -1.78 20.89 -11.80
N GLU A 324 -1.51 21.87 -10.93
CA GLU A 324 -0.18 22.07 -10.36
C GLU A 324 -0.17 21.55 -8.92
N VAL A 325 0.84 20.73 -8.61
CA VAL A 325 1.05 20.18 -7.27
C VAL A 325 1.94 21.14 -6.49
N HIS A 326 1.36 21.82 -5.51
CA HIS A 326 2.09 22.66 -4.56
C HIS A 326 2.49 21.79 -3.38
N THR A 327 3.80 21.66 -3.13
CA THR A 327 4.34 20.87 -2.03
C THR A 327 4.85 21.80 -0.94
N PHE A 328 4.39 21.61 0.29
CA PHE A 328 4.79 22.37 1.47
C PHE A 328 5.59 21.46 2.39
N LEU A 329 6.87 21.77 2.55
CA LEU A 329 7.76 21.10 3.50
C LEU A 329 7.72 21.82 4.85
N VAL A 330 7.79 21.08 5.95
CA VAL A 330 7.86 21.69 7.30
C VAL A 330 9.07 22.62 7.40
N GLY A 331 8.80 23.91 7.60
CA GLY A 331 9.83 24.97 7.73
C GLY A 331 10.31 25.57 6.40
N ASP A 332 9.73 25.15 5.28
CA ASP A 332 10.05 25.69 3.96
C ASP A 332 9.34 27.03 3.72
N LYS A 333 10.09 27.98 3.17
CA LYS A 333 9.64 29.32 2.79
C LYS A 333 9.97 29.63 1.32
N SER A 334 10.32 28.60 0.55
CA SER A 334 10.76 28.76 -0.84
C SER A 334 9.62 29.05 -1.82
N ASP A 335 8.36 28.80 -1.43
CA ASP A 335 7.20 29.16 -2.25
C ASP A 335 7.04 30.68 -2.30
N THR A 336 6.86 31.23 -3.50
CA THR A 336 6.57 32.65 -3.76
C THR A 336 5.37 33.20 -2.98
N GLN A 337 4.43 32.35 -2.55
CA GLN A 337 3.25 32.73 -1.76
C GLN A 337 3.42 32.47 -0.26
N SER A 338 4.60 31.99 0.19
CA SER A 338 4.84 31.60 1.59
C SER A 338 4.46 32.70 2.58
N GLU A 339 4.80 33.96 2.31
CA GLU A 339 4.47 35.08 3.22
C GLU A 339 2.96 35.26 3.39
N GLN A 340 2.20 35.25 2.29
CA GLN A 340 0.73 35.38 2.31
C GLN A 340 0.07 34.20 3.02
N ILE A 341 0.58 32.98 2.82
CA ILE A 341 0.10 31.79 3.51
C ILE A 341 0.35 31.91 5.02
N TYR A 342 1.53 32.35 5.44
CA TYR A 342 1.85 32.53 6.86
C TYR A 342 1.06 33.67 7.51
N GLU A 343 0.76 34.76 6.79
CA GLU A 343 -0.14 35.83 7.26
C GLU A 343 -1.57 35.30 7.45
N MET A 344 -2.11 34.59 6.45
CA MET A 344 -3.44 33.99 6.54
C MET A 344 -3.53 32.99 7.69
N ILE A 345 -2.51 32.15 7.90
CA ILE A 345 -2.46 31.22 9.05
C ILE A 345 -2.48 31.99 10.37
N LYS A 346 -1.79 33.13 10.48
CA LYS A 346 -1.82 33.96 11.69
C LYS A 346 -3.22 34.53 11.93
N GLU A 347 -3.86 35.10 10.90
CA GLU A 347 -5.22 35.63 11.01
C GLU A 347 -6.21 34.54 11.44
N LEU A 348 -6.18 33.38 10.79
CA LEU A 348 -7.02 32.24 11.14
C LEU A 348 -6.75 31.75 12.56
N THR A 349 -5.49 31.73 13.01
CA THR A 349 -5.14 31.34 14.38
C THR A 349 -5.67 32.34 15.41
N CYS A 350 -5.65 33.64 15.11
CA CYS A 350 -6.25 34.67 15.96
C CYS A 350 -7.77 34.47 16.05
N ILE A 351 -8.44 34.30 14.91
CA ILE A 351 -9.90 34.03 14.87
C ILE A 351 -10.23 32.79 15.71
N LEU A 352 -9.49 31.69 15.52
CA LEU A 352 -9.71 30.43 16.26
C LEU A 352 -9.55 30.63 17.77
N LYS A 353 -8.55 31.38 18.22
CA LYS A 353 -8.36 31.70 19.63
C LYS A 353 -9.51 32.55 20.20
N ASP A 354 -10.01 33.52 19.42
CA ASP A 354 -11.12 34.38 19.83
C ASP A 354 -12.44 33.60 20.02
N VAL A 355 -12.66 32.53 19.24
CA VAL A 355 -13.78 31.59 19.46
C VAL A 355 -13.47 30.46 20.47
N GLY A 356 -12.38 30.58 21.24
CA GLY A 356 -12.07 29.69 22.36
C GLY A 356 -11.34 28.40 21.99
N TYR A 357 -10.76 28.29 20.80
CA TYR A 357 -9.92 27.14 20.44
C TYR A 357 -8.62 27.15 21.25
N VAL A 358 -8.41 26.12 22.05
CA VAL A 358 -7.14 25.85 22.74
C VAL A 358 -6.44 24.71 22.00
N PRO A 359 -5.31 24.96 21.31
CA PRO A 359 -4.56 23.89 20.68
C PRO A 359 -4.06 22.92 21.75
N ASP A 360 -4.32 21.63 21.56
CA ASP A 360 -3.73 20.57 22.39
C ASP A 360 -2.27 20.42 21.99
N ILE A 361 -1.38 20.92 22.86
CA ILE A 361 0.08 20.96 22.63
C ILE A 361 0.79 19.83 23.39
N VAL A 362 0.05 18.91 24.01
CA VAL A 362 0.63 17.78 24.72
C VAL A 362 0.85 16.65 23.70
N PHE A 363 2.06 16.59 23.16
CA PHE A 363 2.55 15.47 22.34
C PHE A 363 3.64 14.70 23.06
#